data_AF-A0A087UU61-F1
#
_entry.id   AF-A0A087UU61-F1
#
_cell.length_a   1.000
_cell.length_b   1.000
_cell.length_c   1.000
_cell.angle_alpha   90.00
_cell.angle_beta   90.00
_cell.angle_gamma   90.00
#
_symmetry.space_group_name_H-M   'P 1'
#
loop_
_entity.id
_entity.type
_entity.pdbx_description
1 polymer ?
#
loop_
_entity_poly.entity_id
_entity_poly.type
_entity_poly.pdbx_seq_one_letter_code
_entity_poly.pdbx_strand_id
1 'polypeptide(L)' 'MHGSNLEELHKYVSPEVLPKELGGVLGPIDNTDYFKYALTQEAVLEKMRNCGFKKGDTVKSE' A
#
# COMPACT_ATOMS: atom_id res chain seq x y z
N MET A 1 -10.37 -13.83 -6.87
CA MET A 1 -10.64 -12.39 -7.05
C MET A 1 -10.77 -11.79 -5.66
N HIS A 2 -9.87 -10.87 -5.28
CA HIS A 2 -9.98 -10.11 -4.01
C HIS A 2 -10.94 -8.94 -4.25
N GLY A 3 -11.86 -8.65 -3.31
CA GLY A 3 -12.58 -7.36 -3.30
C GLY A 3 -14.02 -7.31 -3.82
N SER A 4 -14.77 -8.42 -3.83
CA SER A 4 -16.20 -8.37 -4.19
C SER A 4 -17.13 -8.00 -3.02
N ASN A 5 -16.64 -8.03 -1.78
CA ASN A 5 -17.47 -7.86 -0.59
C ASN A 5 -17.18 -6.53 0.13
N LEU A 6 -17.68 -5.43 -0.44
CA LEU A 6 -17.55 -4.09 0.15
C LEU A 6 -18.25 -3.99 1.53
N GLU A 7 -19.24 -4.84 1.79
CA GLU A 7 -19.91 -4.92 3.09
C GLU A 7 -18.96 -5.28 4.23
N GLU A 8 -17.94 -6.13 3.98
CA GLU A 8 -16.92 -6.44 4.99
C GLU A 8 -15.90 -5.34 5.17
N LEU A 9 -15.62 -4.55 4.12
CA LEU A 9 -14.76 -3.37 4.22
C LEU A 9 -15.38 -2.33 5.16
N HIS A 10 -16.68 -2.09 5.03
CA HIS A 10 -17.41 -1.12 5.86
C HIS A 10 -17.53 -1.51 7.34
N LYS A 11 -17.24 -2.78 7.71
CA LYS A 11 -17.13 -3.19 9.12
C LYS A 11 -15.92 -2.57 9.82
N TYR A 12 -14.86 -2.27 9.07
CA TYR A 12 -13.59 -1.77 9.62
C TYR A 12 -13.27 -0.34 9.17
N VAL A 13 -13.81 0.10 8.05
CA VAL A 13 -13.52 1.41 7.46
C VAL A 13 -14.82 2.15 7.17
N SER A 14 -15.00 3.31 7.79
CA SER A 14 -16.19 4.12 7.60
C SER A 14 -16.36 4.56 6.14
N PRO A 15 -17.58 4.55 5.58
CA PRO A 15 -17.84 5.04 4.22
C PRO A 15 -17.53 6.53 4.04
N GLU A 16 -17.46 7.29 5.14
CA GLU A 16 -17.14 8.72 5.15
C GLU A 16 -15.71 9.04 4.69
N VAL A 17 -14.79 8.10 4.89
CA VAL A 17 -13.38 8.24 4.48
C VAL A 17 -13.07 7.51 3.18
N LEU A 18 -14.08 6.89 2.57
CA LEU A 18 -13.92 6.10 1.36
C LEU A 18 -14.41 6.85 0.11
N PRO A 19 -13.75 6.65 -1.03
CA PRO A 19 -14.22 7.09 -2.34
C PRO A 19 -15.54 6.40 -2.73
N LYS A 20 -16.29 7.04 -3.63
CA LYS A 20 -17.52 6.47 -4.23
C LYS A 20 -17.35 5.07 -4.83
N GLU A 21 -16.21 4.80 -5.46
CA GLU A 21 -15.91 3.50 -6.09
C GLU A 21 -15.83 2.34 -5.09
N LEU A 22 -15.61 2.64 -3.81
CA LEU A 22 -15.53 1.67 -2.71
C LEU A 22 -16.75 1.72 -1.79
N GLY A 23 -17.88 2.27 -2.25
CA GLY A 23 -19.12 2.38 -1.45
C GLY A 23 -19.11 3.54 -0.44
N GLY A 24 -18.17 4.47 -0.56
CA GLY A 24 -18.08 5.66 0.30
C GLY A 24 -18.74 6.91 -0.27
N VAL A 25 -18.57 8.02 0.44
CA VAL A 25 -19.18 9.33 0.10
C VAL A 25 -18.19 10.33 -0.50
N LEU A 26 -16.88 10.05 -0.43
CA LEU A 26 -15.86 10.96 -0.96
C LEU A 26 -15.89 11.03 -2.48
N GLY A 27 -15.18 12.03 -3.02
CA GLY A 27 -15.00 12.21 -4.45
C GLY A 27 -14.42 10.97 -5.17
N PRO A 28 -14.35 11.03 -6.51
CA PRO A 28 -13.70 9.97 -7.28
C PRO A 28 -12.27 9.73 -6.79
N ILE A 29 -11.76 8.51 -6.99
CA ILE A 29 -10.38 8.19 -6.66
C ILE A 29 -9.46 9.03 -7.54
N ASP A 30 -8.86 10.08 -6.96
CA ASP A 30 -7.73 10.77 -7.55
C ASP A 30 -6.48 10.47 -6.73
N ASN A 31 -5.61 9.64 -7.29
CA ASN A 31 -4.34 9.26 -6.67
C ASN A 31 -3.19 10.18 -7.10
N THR A 32 -3.47 11.27 -7.83
CA THR A 32 -2.45 12.09 -8.48
C THR A 32 -1.46 12.67 -7.47
N ASP A 33 -1.94 13.20 -6.35
CA ASP A 33 -1.09 13.72 -5.28
C ASP A 33 -0.30 12.63 -4.55
N TYR A 34 -0.90 11.45 -4.36
CA TYR A 34 -0.19 10.30 -3.80
C TYR A 34 0.95 9.85 -4.72
N PHE A 35 0.74 9.80 -6.03
CA PHE A 35 1.77 9.46 -6.99
C PHE A 35 2.90 10.49 -7.00
N LYS A 36 2.59 11.78 -6.98
CA LYS A 36 3.60 12.84 -6.86
C LYS A 36 4.42 12.65 -5.60
N TYR A 37 3.77 12.42 -4.46
CA TYR A 37 4.46 12.16 -3.20
C TYR A 37 5.36 10.92 -3.30
N ALA A 38 4.85 9.79 -3.78
CA ALA A 38 5.62 8.55 -3.91
C ALA A 38 6.89 8.74 -4.77
N LEU A 39 6.78 9.52 -5.86
CA LEU A 39 7.93 9.87 -6.71
C LEU A 39 8.97 10.73 -5.99
N THR A 40 8.61 11.50 -4.96
CA THR A 40 9.59 12.26 -4.16
C THR A 40 10.40 11.37 -3.21
N GLN A 41 9.96 10.12 -2.97
CA GLN A 41 10.54 9.24 -1.96
C GLN A 41 11.69 8.37 -2.50
N GLU A 42 12.31 8.72 -3.62
CA GLU A 42 13.41 7.94 -4.23
C GLU A 42 14.56 7.64 -3.25
N ALA A 43 14.91 8.59 -2.38
CA ALA A 43 15.94 8.39 -1.36
C ALA A 43 15.56 7.32 -0.33
N VAL A 44 14.29 7.23 0.04
CA VAL A 44 13.77 6.20 0.94
C VAL A 44 13.79 4.84 0.25
N LEU A 45 13.39 4.80 -1.03
CA LEU A 45 13.44 3.59 -1.84
C LEU A 45 14.87 3.07 -2.04
N GLU A 46 15.84 3.96 -2.24
CA GLU A 46 17.26 3.59 -2.31
C GLU A 46 17.77 3.00 -0.99
N LYS A 47 17.40 3.60 0.15
CA LYS A 47 17.73 3.05 1.46
C LYS A 47 17.08 1.68 1.68
N MET A 48 15.83 1.52 1.25
CA MET A 48 15.09 0.26 1.33
C MET A 48 15.70 -0.82 0.44
N ARG A 49 16.12 -0.48 -0.79
CA ARG A 49 16.88 -1.37 -1.68
C ARG A 49 18.16 -1.85 -1.01
N ASN A 50 18.83 -0.97 -0.27
CA ASN A 50 20.09 -1.27 0.39
C ASN A 50 19.91 -1.94 1.76
N CYS A 51 18.69 -2.16 2.24
CA CYS A 51 18.40 -2.95 3.44
C CYS A 51 17.76 -4.30 3.06
N GLY A 52 18.42 -5.40 3.44
CA GLY A 52 18.01 -6.76 3.12
C GLY A 52 19.10 -7.77 3.46
N PHE A 53 18.81 -9.06 3.30
CA PHE A 53 19.80 -10.12 3.52
C PHE A 53 20.90 -10.01 2.44
N LYS A 54 22.12 -9.65 2.85
CA LYS A 54 23.30 -9.81 1.99
C LYS A 54 23.56 -11.31 1.87
N LYS A 55 23.72 -11.83 0.65
CA LYS A 55 24.06 -13.24 0.41
C LYS A 55 25.37 -13.56 1.12
N GLY A 56 25.27 -14.18 2.30
CA GLY A 56 26.42 -14.43 3.17
C GLY A 56 26.23 -15.50 4.25
N ASP A 57 25.00 -15.88 4.62
CA ASP A 57 24.80 -16.86 5.71
C ASP A 57 24.55 -18.26 5.15
N THR A 58 25.65 -18.92 4.77
CA THR A 58 25.63 -20.39 4.63
C THR A 58 25.56 -20.96 6.04
N VAL A 59 24.34 -21.18 6.55
CA VAL A 59 24.14 -21.98 7.75
C VAL A 59 24.51 -23.42 7.37
N LYS A 60 25.70 -23.86 7.78
CA LYS A 60 26.04 -25.28 7.80
C LYS A 60 25.15 -25.95 8.85
N SER A 61 24.30 -26.88 8.41
CA SER A 61 23.62 -27.83 9.28
C SER A 61 23.91 -29.23 8.75
N GLU A 62 24.76 -29.91 9.54
CA GLU A 62 25.09 -31.35 9.70
C GLU A 62 24.90 -32.33 8.54
#